data_AF-A0A831XRG9-F1
#
_entry.id   AF-A0A831XRG9-F1
#
_cell.length_a   1.000
_cell.length_b   1.000
_cell.length_c   1.000
_cell.angle_alpha   90.00
_cell.angle_beta   90.00
_cell.angle_gamma   90.00
#
_symmetry.space_group_name_H-M   'P 1'
#
loop_
_entity.id
_entity.type
_entity.pdbx_description
1 polymer ?
#
loop_
_entity_poly.entity_id
_entity_poly.type
_entity_poly.pdbx_seq_one_letter_code
_entity_poly.pdbx_strand_id
1 'polypeptide(L)'
;MVHLALAVLGVVAADNALAARVETLAFHVERLRAIPVQVGLEDEKARRLEEVEERVSAGVDSVEAFSKLYHAIDAVRMWLWENAAERPAVAT
;
A
#
# COMPACT_ATOMS: atom_id res chain seq x y z
N MET A 1 16.10 37.29 -12.35
CA MET A 1 16.36 35.94 -11.79
C MET A 1 15.36 35.57 -10.68
N VAL A 2 14.05 35.72 -10.93
CA VAL A 2 12.99 35.43 -9.93
C VAL A 2 12.05 34.30 -10.40
N HIS A 3 12.10 33.91 -11.68
CA HIS A 3 11.30 32.80 -12.21
C HIS A 3 11.92 31.41 -12.00
N LEU A 4 13.23 31.33 -11.69
CA LEU A 4 13.89 30.04 -11.42
C LEU A 4 13.55 29.50 -10.02
N ALA A 5 13.26 30.38 -9.04
CA ALA A 5 12.98 29.98 -7.66
C ALA A 5 11.56 29.41 -7.47
N LEU A 6 10.59 29.85 -8.27
CA LEU A 6 9.19 29.42 -8.12
C LEU A 6 8.94 28.01 -8.67
N ALA A 7 9.72 27.56 -9.66
CA ALA A 7 9.63 26.21 -10.22
C ALA A 7 10.15 25.13 -9.25
N VAL A 8 11.12 25.47 -8.39
CA VAL A 8 11.72 24.53 -7.43
C VAL A 8 10.75 24.17 -6.29
N LEU A 9 9.87 25.10 -5.89
CA LEU A 9 8.86 24.86 -4.84
C LEU A 9 7.72 23.92 -5.26
N GLY A 10 7.35 23.90 -6.55
CA GLY A 10 6.29 23.01 -7.06
C GLY A 10 6.69 21.53 -7.11
N VAL A 11 7.97 21.26 -7.43
CA VAL A 11 8.50 19.89 -7.49
C VAL A 11 8.61 19.29 -6.09
N VAL A 12 9.09 20.06 -5.11
CA VAL A 12 9.24 19.58 -3.72
C VAL A 12 7.88 19.31 -3.06
N ALA A 13 6.84 20.08 -3.38
CA ALA A 13 5.48 19.82 -2.90
C ALA A 13 4.87 18.55 -3.50
N ALA A 14 5.16 18.25 -4.77
CA ALA A 14 4.68 17.04 -5.45
C ALA A 14 5.40 15.77 -4.95
N ASP A 15 6.73 15.83 -4.76
CA ASP A 15 7.52 14.71 -4.22
C ASP A 15 7.13 14.41 -2.77
N ASN A 16 6.95 15.44 -1.93
CA ASN A 16 6.44 15.26 -0.56
C ASN A 16 5.04 14.64 -0.54
N ALA A 17 4.20 14.96 -1.52
CA ALA A 17 2.87 14.38 -1.63
C ALA A 17 2.90 12.89 -2.02
N LEU A 18 3.84 12.48 -2.89
CA LEU A 18 4.00 11.07 -3.25
C LEU A 18 4.55 10.26 -2.08
N ALA A 19 5.59 10.75 -1.41
CA ALA A 19 6.16 10.10 -0.23
C ALA A 19 5.12 9.87 0.88
N ALA A 20 4.32 10.90 1.20
CA ALA A 20 3.23 10.79 2.19
C ALA A 20 2.17 9.73 1.81
N ARG A 21 1.88 9.58 0.52
CA ARG A 21 0.95 8.54 0.04
C ARG A 21 1.53 7.14 0.19
N VAL A 22 2.84 6.96 -0.07
CA VAL A 22 3.52 5.68 0.13
C VAL A 22 3.54 5.29 1.60
N GLU A 23 3.81 6.24 2.49
CA GLU A 23 3.73 6.02 3.94
C GLU A 23 2.33 5.59 4.38
N THR A 24 1.28 6.19 3.80
CA THR A 24 -0.11 5.77 4.04
C THR A 24 -0.35 4.33 3.58
N LEU A 25 0.22 3.91 2.44
CA LEU A 25 0.14 2.51 1.99
C LEU A 25 0.87 1.56 2.95
N ALA A 26 2.04 1.93 3.45
CA ALA A 26 2.78 1.14 4.42
C ALA A 26 1.96 0.91 5.70
N PHE A 27 1.33 1.96 6.22
CA PHE A 27 0.40 1.85 7.36
C PHE A 27 -0.76 0.88 7.07
N HIS A 28 -1.32 0.91 5.86
CA HIS A 28 -2.40 -0.01 5.50
C HIS A 28 -1.94 -1.46 5.39
N VAL A 29 -0.74 -1.72 4.84
CA VAL A 29 -0.17 -3.06 4.73
C VAL A 29 0.05 -3.67 6.12
N GLU A 30 0.59 -2.91 7.08
CA GLU A 30 0.76 -3.39 8.47
C GLU A 30 -0.58 -3.87 9.06
N ARG A 31 -1.68 -3.14 8.80
CA ARG A 31 -3.01 -3.53 9.28
C ARG A 31 -3.54 -4.81 8.64
N LEU A 32 -3.12 -5.16 7.43
CA LEU A 32 -3.54 -6.39 6.76
C LEU A 32 -2.99 -7.64 7.47
N ARG A 33 -1.84 -7.53 8.16
CA ARG A 33 -1.26 -8.64 8.94
C ARG A 33 -2.21 -9.15 10.04
N ALA A 34 -2.99 -8.25 10.61
CA ALA A 34 -3.92 -8.55 11.69
C ALA A 34 -5.16 -9.35 11.26
N ILE A 35 -5.41 -9.51 9.95
CA ILE A 35 -6.57 -10.26 9.46
C ILE A 35 -6.26 -11.76 9.51
N PRO A 36 -6.90 -12.55 10.39
CA PRO A 36 -6.71 -14.00 10.40
C PRO A 36 -7.31 -14.62 9.14
N VAL A 37 -6.68 -15.66 8.58
CA VAL A 37 -7.18 -16.38 7.41
C VAL A 37 -7.59 -17.80 7.78
N GLN A 38 -8.29 -18.47 6.87
CA GLN A 38 -8.68 -19.87 7.03
C GLN A 38 -7.46 -20.77 7.27
N VAL A 39 -7.67 -21.86 8.01
CA VAL A 39 -6.61 -22.83 8.34
C VAL A 39 -5.94 -23.35 7.07
N GLY A 40 -4.61 -23.32 7.04
CA GLY A 40 -3.81 -23.78 5.91
C GLY A 40 -3.45 -22.70 4.89
N LEU A 41 -3.91 -21.45 5.07
CA LEU A 41 -3.58 -20.33 4.17
C LEU A 41 -2.55 -19.34 4.76
N GLU A 42 -2.03 -19.59 5.97
CA GLU A 42 -1.11 -18.66 6.63
C GLU A 42 0.20 -18.46 5.87
N ASP A 43 0.76 -19.51 5.27
CA ASP A 43 1.99 -19.41 4.47
C ASP A 43 1.76 -18.57 3.20
N GLU A 44 0.61 -18.76 2.54
CA GLU A 44 0.24 -17.97 1.36
C GLU A 44 -0.04 -16.51 1.73
N LYS A 45 -0.68 -16.27 2.88
CA LYS A 45 -0.84 -14.92 3.44
C LYS A 45 0.51 -14.26 3.70
N ALA A 46 1.43 -14.96 4.36
CA ALA A 46 2.76 -14.46 4.68
C ALA A 46 3.52 -14.08 3.39
N ARG A 47 3.53 -14.97 2.39
CA ARG A 47 4.15 -14.74 1.09
C ARG A 47 3.59 -13.51 0.37
N ARG A 48 2.26 -13.36 0.34
CA ARG A 48 1.59 -12.21 -0.31
C ARG A 48 1.91 -10.89 0.39
N LEU A 49 1.95 -10.91 1.72
CA LEU A 49 2.27 -9.71 2.52
C LEU A 49 3.73 -9.31 2.37
N GLU A 50 4.66 -10.27 2.44
CA GLU A 50 6.08 -10.04 2.20
C GLU A 50 6.32 -9.41 0.82
N GLU A 51 5.69 -9.94 -0.22
CA GLU A 51 5.81 -9.41 -1.59
C GLU A 51 5.36 -7.94 -1.70
N VAL A 52 4.26 -7.55 -1.05
CA VAL A 52 3.83 -6.14 -1.11
C VAL A 52 4.66 -5.24 -0.20
N GLU A 53 5.19 -5.75 0.91
CA GLU A 53 6.07 -4.99 1.81
C GLU A 53 7.44 -4.70 1.20
N GLU A 54 8.00 -5.65 0.46
CA GLU A 54 9.22 -5.43 -0.32
C GLU A 54 8.99 -4.31 -1.34
N ARG A 55 7.84 -4.33 -2.03
CA ARG A 55 7.49 -3.28 -3.00
C ARG A 55 7.26 -1.92 -2.36
N VAL A 56 6.66 -1.87 -1.16
CA VAL A 56 6.52 -0.63 -0.38
C VAL A 56 7.88 -0.11 0.04
N SER A 57 8.76 -0.99 0.54
CA SER A 57 10.10 -0.65 1.03
C SER A 57 11.04 -0.19 -0.08
N ALA A 58 10.88 -0.72 -1.30
CA ALA A 58 11.58 -0.25 -2.48
C ALA A 58 11.21 1.20 -2.86
N GLY A 59 10.05 1.68 -2.41
CA GLY A 59 9.52 2.99 -2.75
C GLY A 59 9.03 3.07 -4.20
N VAL A 60 8.50 4.24 -4.55
CA VAL A 60 8.04 4.56 -5.92
C VAL A 60 8.46 5.98 -6.27
N ASP A 61 8.82 6.20 -7.53
CA ASP A 61 9.33 7.47 -8.07
C ASP A 61 8.32 8.17 -8.99
N SER A 62 7.16 7.56 -9.21
CA SER A 62 6.16 8.03 -10.15
C SER A 62 4.74 7.68 -9.69
N VAL A 63 3.77 8.47 -10.16
CA VAL A 63 2.34 8.23 -9.90
C VAL A 63 1.89 6.91 -10.52
N GLU A 64 2.46 6.50 -11.66
CA GLU A 64 2.15 5.21 -12.27
C GLU A 64 2.63 4.03 -11.40
N ALA A 65 3.88 4.09 -10.92
CA ALA A 65 4.41 3.09 -9.99
C ALA A 65 3.60 3.04 -8.69
N PHE A 66 3.19 4.19 -8.16
CA PHE A 66 2.28 4.28 -7.03
C PHE A 66 0.94 3.57 -7.28
N SER A 67 0.29 3.83 -8.42
CA SER A 67 -0.97 3.18 -8.77
C SER A 67 -0.81 1.65 -8.87
N LYS A 68 0.28 1.17 -9.45
CA LYS A 68 0.61 -0.27 -9.50
C LYS A 68 0.79 -0.86 -8.10
N LEU A 69 1.50 -0.16 -7.22
CA LEU A 69 1.67 -0.56 -5.83
C LEU A 69 0.33 -0.61 -5.08
N TYR A 70 -0.50 0.42 -5.23
CA TYR A 70 -1.84 0.48 -4.67
C TYR A 70 -2.70 -0.72 -5.11
N HIS A 71 -2.71 -1.02 -6.41
CA HIS A 71 -3.47 -2.16 -6.95
C HIS A 71 -2.96 -3.51 -6.45
N ALA A 72 -1.64 -3.66 -6.27
CA ALA A 72 -1.07 -4.87 -5.69
C ALA A 72 -1.54 -5.08 -4.24
N ILE A 73 -1.53 -4.01 -3.43
CA ILE A 73 -2.02 -4.04 -2.05
C ILE A 73 -3.53 -4.33 -2.02
N ASP A 74 -4.31 -3.72 -2.91
CA ASP A 74 -5.74 -3.98 -3.03
C ASP A 74 -6.04 -5.44 -3.39
N ALA A 75 -5.27 -6.05 -4.30
CA ALA A 75 -5.41 -7.46 -4.62
C ALA A 75 -5.17 -8.37 -3.39
N VAL A 76 -4.18 -8.04 -2.55
CA VAL A 76 -3.95 -8.75 -1.28
C VAL A 76 -5.12 -8.54 -0.31
N ARG A 77 -5.62 -7.30 -0.18
CA ARG A 77 -6.79 -6.98 0.64
C ARG A 77 -8.03 -7.78 0.22
N MET A 78 -8.29 -7.86 -1.07
CA MET A 78 -9.41 -8.63 -1.62
C MET A 78 -9.24 -10.13 -1.35
N TRP A 79 -8.04 -10.66 -1.56
CA TRP A 79 -7.76 -12.05 -1.22
C TRP A 79 -7.95 -12.34 0.28
N LEU A 80 -7.48 -11.45 1.16
CA LEU A 80 -7.69 -11.56 2.61
C LEU A 80 -9.17 -11.51 2.97
N TRP A 81 -9.95 -10.66 2.31
CA TRP A 81 -11.41 -10.58 2.52
C TRP A 81 -12.13 -11.88 2.15
N GLU A 82 -11.71 -12.53 1.07
CA GLU A 82 -12.28 -13.80 0.60
C GLU A 82 -11.89 -14.99 1.50
N ASN A 83 -10.69 -14.93 2.09
CA ASN A 83 -10.08 -16.02 2.83
C ASN A 83 -10.01 -15.77 4.35
N ALA A 84 -10.65 -14.71 4.85
CA ALA A 84 -10.65 -14.38 6.28
C ALA A 84 -11.28 -15.51 7.10
N ALA A 85 -10.69 -15.81 8.26
CA ALA A 85 -11.23 -16.79 9.20
C ALA A 85 -12.62 -16.38 9.71
N GLU A 86 -12.80 -15.07 9.93
CA GLU A 86 -14.08 -14.46 10.29
C GLU A 86 -14.33 -13.29 9.34
N ARG A 87 -15.49 -13.30 8.65
CA ARG A 87 -15.90 -12.13 7.86
C ARG A 87 -16.40 -11.06 8.82
N PRO A 88 -15.94 -9.80 8.71
CA PRO A 88 -16.56 -8.70 9.45
C PRO A 88 -18.05 -8.70 9.10
N ALA A 89 -18.90 -8.85 10.12
CA ALA A 89 -20.33 -8.69 9.92
C ALA A 89 -20.54 -7.27 9.36
N VAL A 90 -21.15 -7.17 8.18
CA VAL A 90 -21.62 -5.87 7.70
C VAL A 90 -22.65 -5.44 8.74
N ALA A 91 -22.32 -4.42 9.53
CA ALA A 91 -23.29 -3.81 10.42
C ALA A 91 -24.38 -3.20 9.53
N THR A 92 -25.49 -3.93 9.40
CA THR A 92 -26.75 -3.43 8.81
C THR A 92 -27.42 -2.45 9.74
#